data_AF-A0A966WWE9-F1
#
_entry.id   AF-A0A966WWE9-F1
#
_cell.length_a   1.000
_cell.length_b   1.000
_cell.length_c   1.000
_cell.angle_alpha   90.00
_cell.angle_beta   90.00
_cell.angle_gamma   90.00
#
_symmetry.space_group_name_H-M   'P 1'
#
loop_
_entity.id
_entity.type
_entity.pdbx_description
1 polymer ?
#
loop_
_entity_poly.entity_id
_entity_poly.type
_entity_poly.pdbx_seq_one_letter_code
_entity_poly.pdbx_strand_id
1 'polypeptide(L)'
;MTAAPQQDLQLQRRLQQDSIELAGKVVYLNPFLYWRRFDANTDRWLREPGQLSEEQISANRTRFYPELALELLAEEELAIKDGAVEMFLKSLELITTFNPELTPGQLLEVERKMAVTKKRAFERWVAKALKRRQQQLESERRRFDRERFLRDWGEWLLLPVTRQALLPVSAALVLAAAAGWWLGAQQFCRQQIVQPGIERQP
;
A
#
# COMPACT_ATOMS: atom_id res chain seq x y z
N MET A 1 22.75 -22.16 11.41
CA MET A 1 23.04 -20.90 10.71
C MET A 1 23.75 -21.22 9.38
N THR A 2 23.00 -21.45 8.29
CA THR A 2 23.54 -21.70 6.92
C THR A 2 22.45 -21.48 5.86
N ALA A 3 21.67 -20.39 5.94
CA ALA A 3 20.60 -20.10 4.98
C ALA A 3 21.06 -19.26 3.76
N ALA A 4 22.25 -18.65 3.82
CA ALA A 4 22.76 -17.73 2.78
C ALA A 4 23.13 -18.38 1.43
N PRO A 5 23.87 -19.51 1.35
CA PRO A 5 24.38 -20.00 0.05
C PRO A 5 23.26 -20.49 -0.89
N GLN A 6 22.11 -20.88 -0.32
CA GLN A 6 20.98 -21.39 -1.10
C GLN A 6 20.16 -20.26 -1.74
N GLN A 7 20.09 -19.08 -1.11
CA GLN A 7 19.41 -17.91 -1.65
C GLN A 7 20.18 -17.31 -2.84
N ASP A 8 21.51 -17.25 -2.74
CA ASP A 8 22.36 -16.71 -3.81
C ASP A 8 22.32 -17.56 -5.08
N LEU A 9 22.31 -18.89 -4.96
CA LEU A 9 22.16 -19.80 -6.10
C LEU A 9 20.79 -19.69 -6.78
N GLN A 10 19.73 -19.49 -6.00
CA GLN A 10 18.39 -19.26 -6.56
C GLN A 10 18.30 -17.90 -7.27
N LEU A 11 18.94 -16.87 -6.71
CA LEU A 11 19.02 -15.54 -7.31
C LEU A 11 19.80 -15.59 -8.63
N GLN A 12 20.95 -16.26 -8.66
CA GLN A 12 21.73 -16.44 -9.89
C GLN A 12 20.93 -17.18 -10.97
N ARG A 13 20.23 -18.26 -10.63
CA ARG A 13 19.35 -18.96 -11.59
C ARG A 13 18.24 -18.07 -12.12
N ARG A 14 17.63 -17.23 -11.28
CA ARG A 14 16.60 -16.26 -11.73
C ARG A 14 17.20 -15.20 -12.66
N LEU A 15 18.39 -14.69 -12.35
CA LEU A 15 19.07 -13.72 -13.21
C LEU A 15 19.46 -14.32 -14.57
N GLN A 16 19.88 -15.59 -14.60
CA GLN A 16 20.16 -16.32 -15.85
C GLN A 16 18.89 -16.57 -16.67
N GLN A 17 17.76 -16.88 -16.02
CA GLN A 17 16.46 -16.99 -16.69
C GLN A 17 15.95 -15.64 -17.22
N ASP A 18 16.35 -14.57 -16.55
CA ASP A 18 15.98 -13.19 -16.86
C ASP A 18 16.98 -12.50 -17.79
N SER A 19 17.86 -13.22 -18.47
CA SER A 19 18.80 -12.64 -19.42
C SER A 19 18.72 -13.27 -20.82
N ILE A 20 19.18 -12.54 -21.83
CA ILE A 20 19.35 -12.99 -23.20
C ILE A 20 20.71 -12.52 -23.70
N GLU A 21 21.46 -13.41 -24.36
CA GLU A 21 22.73 -13.07 -24.99
C GLU A 21 22.47 -12.69 -26.45
N LEU A 22 22.79 -11.45 -26.80
CA LEU A 22 22.63 -10.90 -28.14
C LEU A 22 23.95 -10.28 -28.58
N ALA A 23 24.52 -10.78 -29.68
CA ALA A 23 25.82 -10.32 -30.21
C ALA A 23 26.93 -10.22 -29.15
N GLY A 24 27.01 -11.20 -28.23
CA GLY A 24 28.02 -11.25 -27.18
C GLY A 24 27.76 -10.33 -25.97
N LYS A 25 26.59 -9.66 -25.91
CA LYS A 25 26.16 -8.85 -24.77
C LYS A 25 24.99 -9.50 -24.05
N VAL A 26 25.03 -9.50 -22.72
CA VAL A 26 23.96 -10.00 -21.86
C VAL A 26 22.96 -8.87 -21.61
N VAL A 27 21.79 -8.98 -22.20
CA VAL A 27 20.65 -8.08 -21.94
C VAL A 27 19.76 -8.72 -20.89
N TYR A 28 19.39 -7.97 -19.86
CA TYR A 28 18.44 -8.43 -18.86
C TYR A 28 17.01 -8.09 -19.29
N LEU A 29 16.06 -8.97 -19.04
CA LEU A 29 14.63 -8.79 -19.32
C LEU A 29 13.88 -8.26 -18.09
N ASN A 30 14.56 -8.24 -16.94
CA ASN A 30 13.98 -7.79 -15.69
C ASN A 30 14.15 -6.25 -15.56
N PRO A 31 13.07 -5.47 -15.66
CA PRO A 31 13.17 -4.00 -15.65
C PRO A 31 13.66 -3.45 -14.30
N PHE A 32 13.48 -4.19 -13.20
CA PHE A 32 13.96 -3.76 -11.87
C PHE A 32 15.48 -3.64 -11.80
N LEU A 33 16.22 -4.37 -12.65
CA LEU A 33 17.68 -4.26 -12.72
C LEU A 33 18.10 -2.93 -13.35
N TYR A 34 17.35 -2.44 -14.33
CA TYR A 34 17.58 -1.14 -14.97
C TYR A 34 17.09 -0.01 -14.09
N TRP A 35 15.91 -0.14 -13.46
CA TRP A 35 15.36 0.87 -12.56
C TRP A 35 16.28 1.19 -11.38
N ARG A 36 17.02 0.23 -10.83
CA ARG A 36 17.97 0.50 -9.75
C ARG A 36 19.18 1.31 -10.24
N ARG A 37 19.63 1.08 -11.47
CA ARG A 37 20.74 1.82 -12.08
C ARG A 37 20.33 3.21 -12.55
N PHE A 38 19.04 3.40 -12.84
CA PHE A 38 18.44 4.66 -13.27
C PHE A 38 18.01 5.57 -12.10
N ASP A 39 17.89 5.04 -10.87
CA ASP A 39 17.36 5.72 -9.66
C ASP A 39 18.24 6.86 -9.09
N ALA A 40 19.29 7.27 -9.81
CA ALA A 40 20.25 8.22 -9.27
C ALA A 40 19.75 9.67 -9.23
N ASN A 41 18.73 10.06 -10.01
CA ASN A 41 18.20 11.43 -9.95
C ASN A 41 16.78 11.70 -10.53
N THR A 42 16.11 10.76 -11.19
CA THR A 42 14.85 11.11 -11.87
C THR A 42 13.93 9.90 -12.02
N ASP A 43 12.63 10.17 -11.82
CA ASP A 43 11.54 9.46 -12.48
C ASP A 43 10.97 8.17 -11.85
N ARG A 44 10.30 8.41 -10.71
CA ARG A 44 9.22 7.58 -10.15
C ARG A 44 8.19 7.13 -11.19
N TRP A 45 8.02 7.87 -12.30
CA TRP A 45 7.02 7.57 -13.31
C TRP A 45 7.26 6.20 -13.98
N LEU A 46 8.52 5.85 -14.28
CA LEU A 46 8.84 4.54 -14.87
C LEU A 46 8.45 3.32 -14.00
N ARG A 47 8.11 3.52 -12.71
CA ARG A 47 7.79 2.46 -11.74
C ARG A 47 6.31 2.34 -11.39
N GLU A 48 5.43 3.21 -11.85
CA GLU A 48 3.99 3.12 -11.51
C GLU A 48 3.18 2.90 -12.78
N PRO A 49 2.20 1.97 -12.78
CA PRO A 49 1.29 1.78 -13.89
C PRO A 49 0.22 2.89 -13.93
N GLY A 50 -0.32 3.15 -15.12
CA GLY A 50 -1.38 4.13 -15.39
C GLY A 50 -0.87 5.53 -15.74
N GLN A 51 0.24 5.62 -16.48
CA GLN A 51 0.84 6.91 -16.87
C GLN A 51 1.05 7.08 -18.37
N LEU A 52 1.10 6.00 -19.13
CA LEU A 52 1.03 6.09 -20.59
C LEU A 52 -0.41 6.44 -21.01
N SER A 53 -0.55 7.10 -22.16
CA SER A 53 -1.87 7.43 -22.70
C SER A 53 -2.62 6.16 -23.13
N GLU A 54 -3.94 6.18 -23.01
CA GLU A 54 -4.80 5.07 -23.44
C GLU A 54 -4.63 4.75 -24.94
N GLU A 55 -4.34 5.76 -25.76
CA GLU A 55 -4.05 5.61 -27.19
C GLU A 55 -2.76 4.80 -27.43
N GLN A 56 -1.70 5.06 -26.67
CA GLN A 56 -0.44 4.32 -26.78
C GLN A 56 -0.60 2.86 -26.33
N ILE A 57 -1.37 2.65 -25.27
CA ILE A 57 -1.65 1.31 -24.74
C ILE A 57 -2.50 0.53 -25.75
N SER A 58 -3.62 1.11 -26.18
CA SER A 58 -4.55 0.47 -27.13
C SER A 58 -3.88 0.08 -28.44
N ALA A 59 -3.01 0.92 -28.99
CA ALA A 59 -2.22 0.62 -30.19
C ALA A 59 -1.30 -0.59 -30.03
N ASN A 60 -0.87 -0.92 -28.81
CA ASN A 60 0.05 -2.02 -28.52
C ASN A 60 -0.60 -3.25 -27.87
N ARG A 61 -1.91 -3.22 -27.57
CA ARG A 61 -2.60 -4.37 -26.92
C ARG A 61 -2.46 -5.65 -27.72
N THR A 62 -2.75 -5.60 -29.02
CA THR A 62 -2.69 -6.77 -29.92
C THR A 62 -1.28 -7.32 -30.09
N ARG A 63 -0.24 -6.52 -29.83
CA ARG A 63 1.16 -6.94 -29.89
C ARG A 63 1.55 -7.89 -28.75
N PHE A 64 1.03 -7.63 -27.55
CA PHE A 64 1.35 -8.41 -26.33
C PHE A 64 0.26 -9.41 -25.92
N TYR A 65 -0.99 -9.16 -26.33
CA TYR A 65 -2.17 -9.98 -26.06
C TYR A 65 -2.98 -10.25 -27.33
N PRO A 66 -2.39 -10.83 -28.40
CA PRO A 66 -3.11 -11.15 -29.62
C PRO A 66 -4.24 -12.18 -29.42
N GLU A 67 -4.10 -13.04 -28.40
CA GLU A 67 -5.02 -14.14 -28.14
C GLU A 67 -6.29 -13.75 -27.36
N LEU A 68 -6.38 -12.50 -26.89
CA LEU A 68 -7.38 -12.08 -25.90
C LEU A 68 -8.50 -11.26 -26.52
N ALA A 69 -9.74 -11.69 -26.32
CA ALA A 69 -10.93 -10.92 -26.66
C ALA A 69 -11.19 -9.85 -25.59
N LEU A 70 -10.58 -8.67 -25.79
CA LEU A 70 -10.56 -7.58 -24.80
C LEU A 70 -11.95 -7.07 -24.40
N GLU A 71 -12.91 -7.12 -25.32
CA GLU A 71 -14.29 -6.67 -25.12
C GLU A 71 -15.07 -7.51 -24.10
N LEU A 72 -14.60 -8.72 -23.81
CA LEU A 72 -15.24 -9.66 -22.89
C LEU A 72 -14.63 -9.63 -21.49
N LEU A 73 -13.56 -8.85 -21.28
CA LEU A 73 -12.87 -8.78 -19.98
C LEU A 73 -13.62 -7.90 -18.99
N ALA A 74 -13.53 -8.27 -17.71
CA ALA A 74 -13.92 -7.38 -16.63
C ALA A 74 -12.99 -6.15 -16.59
N GLU A 75 -13.52 -5.00 -16.16
CA GLU A 75 -12.78 -3.73 -16.11
C GLU A 75 -11.49 -3.82 -15.28
N GLU A 76 -11.51 -4.53 -14.15
CA GLU A 76 -10.32 -4.75 -13.33
C GLU A 76 -9.25 -5.56 -14.06
N GLU A 77 -9.66 -6.61 -14.78
CA GLU A 77 -8.72 -7.45 -15.54
C GLU A 77 -8.14 -6.68 -16.73
N LEU A 78 -8.98 -5.91 -17.42
CA LEU A 78 -8.56 -5.01 -18.50
C LEU A 78 -7.51 -4.00 -18.00
N ALA A 79 -7.75 -3.36 -16.85
CA ALA A 79 -6.80 -2.43 -16.25
C ALA A 79 -5.46 -3.10 -15.89
N ILE A 80 -5.48 -4.37 -15.46
CA ILE A 80 -4.25 -5.14 -15.22
C ILE A 80 -3.51 -5.43 -16.53
N LYS A 81 -4.23 -5.83 -17.58
CA LYS A 81 -3.61 -6.09 -18.90
C LYS A 81 -3.01 -4.83 -19.49
N ASP A 82 -3.72 -3.72 -19.42
CA ASP A 82 -3.27 -2.40 -19.89
C ASP A 82 -2.03 -1.92 -19.14
N GLY A 83 -2.07 -1.98 -17.81
CA GLY A 83 -0.89 -1.68 -17.00
C GLY A 83 0.28 -2.61 -17.32
N ALA A 84 0.02 -3.88 -17.66
CA ALA A 84 1.08 -4.81 -18.05
C ALA A 84 1.70 -4.45 -19.41
N VAL A 85 0.88 -4.03 -20.40
CA VAL A 85 1.37 -3.47 -21.68
C VAL A 85 2.25 -2.25 -21.43
N GLU A 86 1.82 -1.34 -20.56
CA GLU A 86 2.63 -0.19 -20.18
C GLU A 86 3.97 -0.60 -19.57
N MET A 87 3.99 -1.61 -18.68
CA MET A 87 5.24 -2.12 -18.12
C MET A 87 6.15 -2.73 -19.19
N PHE A 88 5.61 -3.41 -20.19
CA PHE A 88 6.41 -3.91 -21.32
C PHE A 88 7.04 -2.76 -22.10
N LEU A 89 6.28 -1.72 -22.45
CA LEU A 89 6.78 -0.57 -23.20
C LEU A 89 7.87 0.17 -22.43
N LYS A 90 7.63 0.47 -21.14
CA LYS A 90 8.63 1.07 -20.25
C LYS A 90 9.89 0.22 -20.12
N SER A 91 9.74 -1.11 -20.09
CA SER A 91 10.88 -2.04 -20.03
C SER A 91 11.71 -2.00 -21.32
N LEU A 92 11.06 -1.98 -22.49
CA LEU A 92 11.75 -1.85 -23.78
C LEU A 92 12.48 -0.52 -23.90
N GLU A 93 11.86 0.58 -23.48
CA GLU A 93 12.48 1.91 -23.46
C GLU A 93 13.75 1.92 -22.61
N LEU A 94 13.72 1.29 -21.44
CA LEU A 94 14.89 1.15 -20.58
C LEU A 94 15.97 0.29 -21.23
N ILE A 95 15.61 -0.88 -21.77
CA ILE A 95 16.58 -1.75 -22.42
C ILE A 95 17.25 -1.02 -23.59
N THR A 96 16.49 -0.26 -24.37
CA THR A 96 17.00 0.54 -25.50
C THR A 96 17.95 1.63 -25.01
N THR A 97 17.57 2.36 -23.94
CA THR A 97 18.40 3.40 -23.34
C THR A 97 19.74 2.86 -22.82
N PHE A 98 19.73 1.67 -22.21
CA PHE A 98 20.94 1.06 -21.64
C PHE A 98 21.78 0.24 -22.63
N ASN A 99 21.24 -0.07 -23.81
CA ASN A 99 21.92 -0.85 -24.86
C ASN A 99 21.64 -0.20 -26.24
N PRO A 100 22.11 1.04 -26.47
CA PRO A 100 21.83 1.80 -27.70
C PRO A 100 22.36 1.13 -28.98
N GLU A 101 23.31 0.21 -28.84
CA GLU A 101 23.88 -0.59 -29.93
C GLU A 101 22.97 -1.71 -30.46
N LEU A 102 21.86 -2.01 -29.77
CA LEU A 102 20.97 -3.09 -30.19
C LEU A 102 20.29 -2.74 -31.51
N THR A 103 20.42 -3.65 -32.47
CA THR A 103 19.71 -3.52 -33.75
C THR A 103 18.20 -3.69 -33.54
N PRO A 104 17.35 -3.11 -34.41
CA PRO A 104 15.89 -3.30 -34.32
C PRO A 104 15.46 -4.77 -34.31
N GLY A 105 16.17 -5.64 -35.04
CA GLY A 105 15.92 -7.08 -35.05
C GLY A 105 16.21 -7.75 -33.71
N GLN A 106 17.30 -7.35 -33.04
CA GLN A 106 17.62 -7.83 -31.69
C GLN A 106 16.61 -7.34 -30.65
N LEU A 107 16.11 -6.10 -30.79
CA LEU A 107 15.08 -5.56 -29.91
C LEU A 107 13.75 -6.34 -30.03
N LEU A 108 13.36 -6.75 -31.24
CA LEU A 108 12.20 -7.63 -31.43
C LEU A 108 12.39 -8.99 -30.76
N GLU A 109 13.62 -9.52 -30.72
CA GLU A 109 13.92 -10.77 -30.02
C GLU A 109 13.81 -10.62 -28.49
N VAL A 110 14.34 -9.52 -27.95
CA VAL A 110 14.15 -9.14 -26.54
C VAL A 110 12.67 -9.05 -26.20
N GLU A 111 11.91 -8.34 -27.02
CA GLU A 111 10.48 -8.16 -26.83
C GLU A 111 9.75 -9.50 -26.82
N ARG A 112 9.97 -10.36 -27.83
CA ARG A 112 9.34 -11.68 -27.90
C ARG A 112 9.64 -12.52 -26.67
N LYS A 113 10.92 -12.56 -26.26
CA LYS A 113 11.33 -13.30 -25.07
C LYS A 113 10.70 -12.71 -23.81
N MET A 114 10.59 -11.39 -23.72
CA MET A 114 9.96 -10.72 -22.60
C MET A 114 8.45 -10.99 -22.57
N ALA A 115 7.75 -10.92 -23.70
CA ALA A 115 6.32 -11.22 -23.82
C ALA A 115 5.99 -12.66 -23.37
N VAL A 116 6.87 -13.63 -23.61
CA VAL A 116 6.68 -15.01 -23.15
C VAL A 116 6.99 -15.18 -21.66
N THR A 117 8.13 -14.64 -21.21
CA THR A 117 8.66 -14.94 -19.87
C THR A 117 8.13 -14.01 -18.76
N LYS A 118 7.82 -12.74 -19.09
CA LYS A 118 7.50 -11.69 -18.12
C LYS A 118 6.03 -11.32 -18.01
N LYS A 119 5.19 -11.74 -18.97
CA LYS A 119 3.75 -11.42 -19.00
C LYS A 119 3.04 -11.60 -17.65
N ARG A 120 3.06 -12.81 -17.10
CA ARG A 120 2.47 -13.12 -15.79
C ARG A 120 3.15 -12.41 -14.62
N ALA A 121 4.42 -12.04 -14.74
CA ALA A 121 5.13 -11.31 -13.70
C ALA A 121 4.68 -9.85 -13.66
N PHE A 122 4.53 -9.22 -14.84
CA PHE A 122 4.03 -7.86 -14.95
C PHE A 122 2.57 -7.77 -14.53
N GLU A 123 1.69 -8.67 -14.97
CA GLU A 123 0.30 -8.69 -14.52
C GLU A 123 0.19 -8.77 -12.98
N ARG A 124 0.93 -9.69 -12.34
CA ARG A 124 0.92 -9.81 -10.86
C ARG A 124 1.45 -8.57 -10.18
N TRP A 125 2.49 -7.96 -10.74
CA TRP A 125 3.06 -6.74 -10.17
C TRP A 125 2.10 -5.55 -10.33
N VAL A 126 1.45 -5.40 -11.49
CA VAL A 126 0.46 -4.36 -11.78
C VAL A 126 -0.75 -4.53 -10.87
N ALA A 127 -1.31 -5.73 -10.76
CA ALA A 127 -2.42 -6.02 -9.86
C ALA A 127 -2.10 -5.63 -8.41
N LYS A 128 -0.88 -5.95 -7.95
CA LYS A 128 -0.41 -5.56 -6.62
C LYS A 128 -0.24 -4.04 -6.47
N ALA A 129 0.24 -3.36 -7.51
CA ALA A 129 0.41 -1.91 -7.51
C ALA A 129 -0.93 -1.17 -7.48
N LEU A 130 -1.89 -1.60 -8.32
CA LEU A 130 -3.26 -1.05 -8.36
C LEU A 130 -3.97 -1.25 -7.02
N LYS A 131 -3.90 -2.47 -6.45
CA LYS A 131 -4.46 -2.76 -5.13
C LYS A 131 -3.83 -1.89 -4.04
N ARG A 132 -2.51 -1.70 -4.07
CA ARG A 132 -1.81 -0.83 -3.11
C ARG A 132 -2.29 0.62 -3.24
N ARG A 133 -2.48 1.12 -4.46
CA ARG A 133 -2.99 2.47 -4.72
C ARG A 133 -4.40 2.66 -4.19
N GLN A 134 -5.30 1.70 -4.44
CA GLN A 134 -6.66 1.71 -3.91
C GLN A 134 -6.66 1.75 -2.36
N GLN A 135 -5.84 0.91 -1.73
CA GLN A 135 -5.70 0.89 -0.27
C GLN A 135 -5.15 2.21 0.28
N GLN A 136 -4.21 2.85 -0.42
CA GLN A 136 -3.70 4.17 -0.06
C GLN A 136 -4.80 5.22 -0.11
N LEU A 137 -5.56 5.29 -1.21
CA LEU A 137 -6.69 6.21 -1.36
C LEU A 137 -7.76 6.00 -0.29
N GLU A 138 -8.10 4.75 0.05
CA GLU A 138 -9.01 4.46 1.16
C GLU A 138 -8.44 4.89 2.50
N SER A 139 -7.16 4.65 2.74
CA SER A 139 -6.52 5.04 3.99
C SER A 139 -6.46 6.56 4.16
N GLU A 140 -6.24 7.30 3.07
CA GLU A 140 -6.24 8.76 3.02
C GLU A 140 -7.65 9.30 3.25
N ARG A 141 -8.67 8.71 2.62
CA ARG A 141 -10.09 9.04 2.90
C ARG A 141 -10.42 8.82 4.37
N ARG A 142 -10.09 7.67 4.94
CA ARG A 142 -10.32 7.38 6.38
C ARG A 142 -9.56 8.32 7.30
N ARG A 143 -8.36 8.76 6.94
CA ARG A 143 -7.60 9.77 7.70
C ARG A 143 -8.31 11.12 7.64
N PHE A 144 -8.70 11.55 6.45
CA PHE A 144 -9.43 12.79 6.24
C PHE A 144 -10.75 12.82 7.00
N ASP A 145 -11.52 11.72 6.96
CA ASP A 145 -12.79 11.60 7.69
C ASP A 145 -12.59 11.68 9.21
N ARG A 146 -11.51 11.08 9.73
CA ARG A 146 -11.16 11.16 11.16
C ARG A 146 -10.77 12.58 11.56
N GLU A 147 -9.93 13.23 10.76
CA GLU A 147 -9.50 14.61 11.01
C GLU A 147 -10.69 15.57 10.98
N ARG A 148 -11.58 15.39 10.00
CA ARG A 148 -12.83 16.15 9.90
C ARG A 148 -13.73 15.90 11.10
N PHE A 149 -13.96 14.64 11.48
CA PHE A 149 -14.77 14.30 12.64
C PHE A 149 -14.22 14.92 13.94
N LEU A 150 -12.91 14.84 14.18
CA LEU A 150 -12.26 15.43 15.35
C LEU A 150 -12.39 16.95 15.36
N ARG A 151 -12.26 17.59 14.19
CA ARG A 151 -12.42 19.03 14.05
C ARG A 151 -13.87 19.46 14.27
N ASP A 152 -14.83 18.79 13.64
CA ASP A 152 -16.26 19.04 13.80
C ASP A 152 -16.70 18.84 15.27
N TRP A 153 -16.17 17.81 15.95
CA TRP A 153 -16.38 17.61 17.38
C TRP A 153 -15.77 18.69 18.25
N GLY A 154 -14.55 19.14 17.92
CA GLY A 154 -13.90 20.26 18.59
C GLY A 154 -14.73 21.54 18.44
N GLU A 155 -15.18 21.84 17.23
CA GLU A 155 -16.07 22.98 16.93
C GLU A 155 -17.39 22.86 17.73
N TRP A 156 -17.99 21.67 17.78
CA TRP A 156 -19.20 21.42 18.57
C TRP A 156 -19.00 21.62 20.09
N LEU A 157 -17.88 21.18 20.66
CA LEU A 157 -17.56 21.39 22.09
C LEU A 157 -17.23 22.85 22.41
N LEU A 158 -16.68 23.60 21.45
CA LEU A 158 -16.33 25.01 21.61
C LEU A 158 -17.55 25.93 21.46
N LEU A 159 -18.63 25.48 20.80
CA LEU A 159 -19.85 26.26 20.65
C LEU A 159 -20.42 26.66 22.03
N PRO A 160 -20.80 27.94 22.21
CA PRO A 160 -21.23 28.47 23.50
C PRO A 160 -22.53 27.83 23.99
N VAL A 161 -23.44 27.48 23.06
CA VAL A 161 -24.71 26.80 23.35
C VAL A 161 -24.46 25.43 23.97
N THR A 162 -23.50 24.67 23.44
CA THR A 162 -23.14 23.34 23.93
C THR A 162 -22.53 23.39 25.31
N ARG A 163 -21.66 24.38 25.56
CA ARG A 163 -21.09 24.61 26.90
C ARG A 163 -22.17 24.95 27.92
N GLN A 164 -23.09 25.84 27.57
CA GLN A 164 -24.22 26.20 28.44
C GLN A 164 -25.12 24.99 28.76
N ALA A 165 -25.34 24.10 27.79
CA ALA A 165 -26.11 22.87 27.99
C ALA A 165 -25.37 21.80 28.82
N LEU A 166 -24.04 21.72 28.73
CA LEU A 166 -23.22 20.71 29.44
C LEU A 166 -22.94 21.07 30.91
N LEU A 167 -22.92 22.35 31.27
CA LEU A 167 -22.69 22.84 32.63
C LEU A 167 -23.61 22.23 33.72
N PRO A 168 -24.94 22.14 33.54
CA PRO A 168 -25.81 21.55 34.57
C PRO A 168 -25.55 20.05 34.77
N VAL A 169 -25.20 19.33 33.68
CA VAL A 169 -24.90 17.89 33.73
C VAL A 169 -23.59 17.63 34.46
N SER A 170 -22.54 18.40 34.17
CA SER A 170 -21.27 18.27 34.86
C SER A 170 -21.37 18.66 36.34
N ALA A 171 -22.14 19.70 36.67
CA ALA A 171 -22.44 20.07 38.05
C ALA A 171 -23.17 18.95 38.81
N ALA A 172 -24.18 18.32 38.19
CA ALA A 172 -24.90 17.21 38.79
C ALA A 172 -24.01 15.99 39.07
N LEU A 173 -23.08 15.66 38.16
CA LEU A 173 -22.11 14.57 38.35
C LEU A 173 -21.15 14.84 39.52
N VAL A 174 -20.63 16.06 39.63
CA VAL A 174 -19.74 16.45 40.74
C VAL A 174 -20.49 16.36 42.07
N LEU A 175 -21.73 16.84 42.11
CA LEU A 175 -22.58 16.76 43.30
C LEU A 175 -22.89 15.30 43.67
N ALA A 176 -23.19 14.45 42.70
CA ALA A 176 -23.44 13.02 42.93
C ALA A 176 -22.18 12.30 43.43
N ALA A 177 -21.02 12.60 42.85
CA ALA A 177 -19.74 12.04 43.30
C ALA A 177 -19.36 12.51 44.71
N ALA A 178 -19.53 13.80 45.01
CA ALA A 178 -19.28 14.35 46.33
C ALA A 178 -20.25 13.81 47.39
N ALA A 179 -21.53 13.72 47.06
CA ALA A 179 -22.55 13.12 47.94
C ALA A 179 -22.28 11.63 48.18
N GLY A 180 -21.94 10.88 47.13
CA GLY A 180 -21.57 9.47 47.22
C GLY A 180 -20.32 9.24 48.07
N TRP A 181 -19.28 10.04 47.88
CA TRP A 181 -18.09 10.01 48.73
C TRP A 181 -18.46 10.31 50.18
N TRP A 182 -19.16 11.41 50.44
CA TRP A 182 -19.53 11.84 51.78
C TRP A 182 -20.31 10.76 52.54
N LEU A 183 -21.33 10.18 51.90
CA LEU A 183 -22.14 9.11 52.48
C LEU A 183 -21.31 7.84 52.73
N GLY A 184 -20.44 7.46 51.79
CA GLY A 184 -19.55 6.31 51.95
C GLY A 184 -18.53 6.50 53.09
N ALA A 185 -17.95 7.69 53.21
CA ALA A 185 -17.01 8.03 54.28
C ALA A 185 -17.66 7.98 55.66
N GLN A 186 -18.91 8.46 55.79
CA GLN A 186 -19.65 8.36 57.05
C GLN A 186 -19.90 6.90 57.45
N GLN A 187 -20.23 6.03 56.50
CA GLN A 187 -20.53 4.62 56.77
C GLN A 187 -19.28 3.82 57.18
N PHE A 188 -18.13 4.13 56.57
CA PHE A 188 -16.83 3.56 56.94
C PHE A 188 -16.38 3.96 58.36
N CYS A 189 -16.44 5.25 58.69
CA CYS A 189 -16.08 5.74 60.03
C CYS A 189 -17.01 5.19 61.12
N ARG A 190 -18.31 5.02 60.83
CA ARG A 190 -19.28 4.46 61.79
C ARG A 190 -18.98 2.99 62.14
N GLN A 191 -18.49 2.20 61.19
CA GLN A 191 -18.14 0.79 61.44
C GLN A 191 -16.87 0.65 62.28
N GLN A 192 -15.89 1.55 62.14
CA GLN A 192 -14.67 1.53 62.96
C GLN A 192 -14.90 1.94 64.42
N ILE A 193 -15.86 2.83 64.69
CA ILE A 193 -16.13 3.31 66.07
C ILE A 193 -16.97 2.28 66.88
N VAL A 194 -17.70 1.37 66.22
CA VAL A 194 -18.61 0.41 66.90
C VAL A 194 -17.93 -0.93 67.28
N GLN A 195 -16.64 -1.12 66.99
CA GLN A 195 -15.89 -2.26 67.53
C GLN A 195 -14.89 -1.84 68.63
N PRO A 196 -15.31 -1.65 69.89
CA PRO A 196 -14.45 -2.04 70.99
C PRO A 196 -14.55 -3.56 71.10
N GLY A 197 -13.46 -4.26 70.77
CA GLY A 197 -13.30 -5.67 71.12
C GLY A 197 -13.36 -5.81 72.63
N ILE A 198 -14.51 -6.25 73.15
CA ILE A 198 -14.61 -6.74 74.52
C ILE A 198 -14.01 -8.15 74.51
N GLU A 199 -12.71 -8.24 74.75
CA GLU A 199 -12.08 -9.50 75.16
C GLU A 199 -12.66 -9.90 76.52
N ARG A 200 -13.60 -10.86 76.51
CA ARG A 200 -13.92 -11.64 77.72
C ARG A 200 -12.84 -12.71 77.85
N GLN A 201 -11.90 -12.50 78.77
CA GLN A 201 -10.99 -13.56 79.21
C GLN A 201 -11.76 -14.63 80.02
N PRO A 202 -11.52 -15.92 79.77
CA PRO A 202 -12.04 -17.01 80.60
C PRO A 202 -11.30 -17.16 81.93
#